data_AF-V4HH18-F1
#
_entry.id   AF-V4HH18-F1
#
_cell.length_a   1.000
_cell.length_b   1.000
_cell.length_c   1.000
_cell.angle_alpha   90.00
_cell.angle_beta   90.00
_cell.angle_gamma   90.00
#
_symmetry.space_group_name_H-M   'P 1'
#
loop_
_entity.id
_entity.type
_entity.pdbx_description
1 polymer ?
#
loop_
_entity_poly.entity_id
_entity_poly.type
_entity_poly.pdbx_seq_one_letter_code
_entity_poly.pdbx_strand_id
1 'polypeptide(L)'
;MFDSGPGSIRNMGDETAETTGGSGERPTDDADGGPTATRRSVLGLVAGAVGVNLGSSRARATESGTDTDAGPTVVGFGYGGVPLTDGDAGEEREFDSAAADADGAGGETHSLVVSGTGERSTYEFSVSGEVVSAARLSGWDGFSGGSARGVVWEGGDEYSFDGDVTDLSVDGDAEVFIDGTRVDPGDYGGGLHTLVVAGTGTKATYEFTASEEVVSGAGLSHWDGFSERNARGAVWAGRDEYSFRGEPTTLSLDGDAEVFVDGERVDPADYTGTSGSSTTDGRTASPEESFGYGEGGYGGTL
;
A
#
# COMPACT_ATOMS: atom_id res chain seq x y z
N MET A 1 69.73 -2.81 -38.57
CA MET A 1 69.47 -2.11 -39.86
C MET A 1 68.00 -2.37 -40.16
N PHE A 2 67.13 -1.41 -39.80
CA PHE A 2 66.42 -0.48 -40.71
C PHE A 2 65.51 -1.27 -41.68
N ASP A 3 64.21 -1.02 -41.84
CA ASP A 3 63.48 0.24 -41.72
C ASP A 3 61.96 -0.04 -41.65
N SER A 4 61.27 0.92 -41.06
CA SER A 4 59.84 1.06 -40.88
C SER A 4 59.12 1.35 -42.21
N GLY A 5 57.90 0.85 -42.37
CA GLY A 5 56.98 1.33 -43.40
C GLY A 5 55.84 2.15 -42.78
N PRO A 6 55.57 3.36 -43.30
CA PRO A 6 54.19 3.84 -43.37
C PRO A 6 53.82 4.28 -44.80
N GLY A 7 52.69 3.76 -45.28
CA GLY A 7 52.09 4.10 -46.57
C GLY A 7 51.21 5.35 -46.51
N SER A 8 51.64 6.35 -47.27
CA SER A 8 50.91 7.41 -47.98
C SER A 8 49.55 7.94 -47.50
N ILE A 9 49.64 9.20 -47.07
CA ILE A 9 48.71 10.32 -47.27
C ILE A 9 48.57 10.69 -48.76
N ARG A 10 47.36 11.09 -49.21
CA ARG A 10 47.07 12.36 -49.92
C ARG A 10 45.59 12.45 -50.33
N ASN A 11 44.88 13.32 -49.62
CA ASN A 11 43.58 13.88 -49.99
C ASN A 11 43.85 15.15 -50.84
N MET A 12 43.18 15.30 -51.98
CA MET A 12 43.26 16.49 -52.85
C MET A 12 41.86 16.89 -53.34
N GLY A 13 41.51 18.16 -53.07
CA GLY A 13 40.61 19.01 -53.85
C GLY A 13 39.11 18.73 -53.71
N ASP A 14 38.19 19.70 -53.74
CA ASP A 14 38.34 21.12 -54.08
C ASP A 14 37.06 21.89 -53.66
N GLU A 15 37.25 23.19 -53.52
CA GLU A 15 36.40 24.37 -53.29
C GLU A 15 34.92 24.27 -53.74
N THR A 16 34.00 24.90 -53.02
CA THR A 16 33.63 26.31 -53.29
C THR A 16 33.02 27.00 -52.06
N ALA A 17 33.45 28.24 -51.86
CA ALA A 17 32.94 29.17 -50.86
C ALA A 17 32.34 30.39 -51.58
N GLU A 18 31.18 30.89 -51.12
CA GLU A 18 30.74 32.29 -51.21
C GLU A 18 29.81 32.56 -50.00
N THR A 19 30.15 33.30 -48.93
CA THR A 19 30.14 34.77 -48.69
C THR A 19 28.92 35.49 -49.32
N THR A 20 28.05 36.28 -48.67
CA THR A 20 28.23 37.35 -47.66
C THR A 20 26.86 37.89 -47.14
N GLY A 21 26.87 38.48 -45.93
CA GLY A 21 26.04 39.64 -45.50
C GLY A 21 24.63 39.34 -44.96
N GLY A 22 24.16 39.80 -43.79
CA GLY A 22 24.66 40.76 -42.80
C GLY A 22 23.68 41.93 -42.62
N SER A 23 22.83 41.88 -41.56
CA SER A 23 22.18 43.00 -40.82
C SER A 23 21.02 42.43 -40.00
N GLY A 24 21.00 42.49 -38.65
CA GLY A 24 20.35 43.57 -37.88
C GLY A 24 18.83 43.52 -38.07
N GLU A 25 17.98 43.23 -37.08
CA GLU A 25 17.57 44.17 -36.03
C GLU A 25 16.71 43.47 -34.93
N ARG A 26 17.01 43.86 -33.68
CA ARG A 26 16.21 44.01 -32.43
C ARG A 26 14.89 43.26 -32.12
N PRO A 27 14.63 43.00 -30.81
CA PRO A 27 13.39 42.42 -30.30
C PRO A 27 12.32 43.52 -30.11
N THR A 28 11.06 43.19 -30.41
CA THR A 28 9.89 43.99 -29.99
C THR A 28 9.09 43.20 -28.97
N ASP A 29 9.18 43.70 -27.75
CA ASP A 29 8.12 43.66 -26.75
C ASP A 29 6.93 44.47 -27.31
N ASP A 30 5.73 43.89 -27.33
CA ASP A 30 4.48 44.59 -27.03
C ASP A 30 3.28 43.62 -27.11
N ALA A 31 2.42 43.81 -26.11
CA ALA A 31 1.29 42.98 -25.74
C ALA A 31 0.05 43.18 -26.63
N ASP A 32 -0.94 42.33 -26.35
CA ASP A 32 -2.39 42.53 -26.48
C ASP A 32 -3.09 41.94 -27.72
N GLY A 33 -4.09 41.08 -27.47
CA GLY A 33 -4.98 40.55 -28.52
C GLY A 33 -5.50 39.13 -28.28
N GLY A 34 -6.67 39.02 -27.64
CA GLY A 34 -7.35 37.77 -27.28
C GLY A 34 -7.80 36.83 -28.43
N PRO A 35 -8.49 35.73 -28.09
CA PRO A 35 -8.77 34.63 -29.03
C PRO A 35 -9.80 35.02 -30.09
N THR A 36 -9.36 35.07 -31.35
CA THR A 36 -10.25 35.19 -32.51
C THR A 36 -10.89 33.84 -32.81
N ALA A 37 -12.12 33.67 -32.36
CA ALA A 37 -13.07 32.74 -32.96
C ALA A 37 -13.60 33.30 -34.28
N THR A 38 -13.88 32.42 -35.26
CA THR A 38 -15.04 32.43 -36.18
C THR A 38 -14.67 31.89 -37.57
N ARG A 39 -15.23 30.73 -37.96
CA ARG A 39 -16.30 30.56 -38.99
C ARG A 39 -16.61 29.05 -39.12
N ARG A 40 -17.78 28.60 -38.67
CA ARG A 40 -19.11 28.62 -39.34
C ARG A 40 -19.26 27.54 -40.42
N SER A 41 -19.99 26.49 -40.06
CA SER A 41 -20.99 25.86 -40.94
C SER A 41 -22.31 25.80 -40.19
N VAL A 42 -23.38 26.02 -40.94
CA VAL A 42 -24.72 26.47 -40.51
C VAL A 42 -25.75 25.41 -40.92
N LEU A 43 -26.85 25.39 -40.16
CA LEU A 43 -28.25 25.08 -40.54
C LEU A 43 -28.86 23.75 -40.06
N GLY A 44 -29.94 23.87 -39.29
CA GLY A 44 -30.95 22.82 -39.14
C GLY A 44 -31.79 22.79 -37.85
N LEU A 45 -32.23 23.92 -37.28
CA LEU A 45 -33.24 23.95 -36.22
C LEU A 45 -34.65 24.09 -36.85
N VAL A 46 -35.54 23.13 -36.59
CA VAL A 46 -36.98 23.27 -36.85
C VAL A 46 -37.71 23.23 -35.51
N ALA A 47 -38.48 24.28 -35.24
CA ALA A 47 -39.35 24.42 -34.08
C ALA A 47 -40.71 23.75 -34.33
N GLY A 48 -41.27 23.12 -33.29
CA GLY A 48 -42.65 22.64 -33.22
C GLY A 48 -43.09 22.57 -31.76
N ALA A 49 -44.18 23.25 -31.43
CA ALA A 49 -44.58 23.65 -30.08
C ALA A 49 -45.66 22.76 -29.44
N VAL A 50 -45.96 23.12 -28.18
CA VAL A 50 -47.25 22.99 -27.45
C VAL A 50 -47.43 21.75 -26.56
N GLY A 51 -47.68 22.01 -25.26
CA GLY A 51 -48.38 21.07 -24.39
C GLY A 51 -48.17 21.23 -22.88
N VAL A 52 -48.47 22.41 -22.30
CA VAL A 52 -48.72 22.53 -20.85
C VAL A 52 -50.04 21.83 -20.51
N ASN A 53 -50.00 20.83 -19.62
CA ASN A 53 -51.20 20.26 -19.02
C ASN A 53 -51.37 20.78 -17.59
N LEU A 54 -52.15 21.86 -17.48
CA LEU A 54 -52.79 22.33 -16.26
C LEU A 54 -54.21 21.74 -16.22
N GLY A 55 -54.38 20.63 -15.52
CA GLY A 55 -55.67 20.00 -15.25
C GLY A 55 -56.10 20.26 -13.82
N SER A 56 -56.98 21.23 -13.63
CA SER A 56 -57.62 21.57 -12.36
C SER A 56 -58.59 20.47 -11.88
N SER A 57 -58.48 20.07 -10.61
CA SER A 57 -59.64 19.57 -9.86
C SER A 57 -59.77 20.20 -8.47
N ARG A 58 -60.52 21.32 -8.46
CA ARG A 58 -61.64 21.69 -7.58
C ARG A 58 -61.45 21.56 -6.06
N ALA A 59 -61.48 22.74 -5.43
CA ALA A 59 -61.66 22.97 -4.01
C ALA A 59 -62.93 22.30 -3.43
N ARG A 60 -62.84 21.88 -2.17
CA ARG A 60 -63.96 21.96 -1.23
C ARG A 60 -63.43 22.17 0.19
N ALA A 61 -63.57 23.41 0.67
CA ALA A 61 -63.57 23.69 2.08
C ALA A 61 -64.90 23.17 2.68
N THR A 62 -64.80 22.52 3.83
CA THR A 62 -65.89 22.36 4.78
C THR A 62 -65.29 22.45 6.17
N GLU A 63 -65.52 23.59 6.80
CA GLU A 63 -65.43 23.74 8.24
C GLU A 63 -66.63 23.00 8.86
N SER A 64 -66.39 22.20 9.89
CA SER A 64 -67.39 21.91 10.93
C SER A 64 -66.68 21.23 12.09
N GLY A 65 -66.51 21.97 13.19
CA GLY A 65 -66.09 21.38 14.46
C GLY A 65 -67.18 20.49 15.05
N THR A 66 -66.75 19.57 15.91
CA THR A 66 -67.43 19.22 17.17
C THR A 66 -66.39 18.64 18.10
N ASP A 67 -66.20 19.32 19.22
CA ASP A 67 -65.63 18.83 20.46
C ASP A 67 -66.42 17.59 20.93
N THR A 68 -65.76 16.47 21.21
CA THR A 68 -66.16 15.48 22.23
C THR A 68 -65.09 14.39 22.35
N ASP A 69 -64.33 14.48 23.44
CA ASP A 69 -64.22 13.41 24.42
C ASP A 69 -64.70 12.01 23.99
N ALA A 70 -63.74 11.11 23.77
CA ALA A 70 -63.80 9.73 24.20
C ALA A 70 -62.50 9.01 23.78
N GLY A 71 -61.62 8.73 24.75
CA GLY A 71 -60.89 7.46 24.69
C GLY A 71 -61.91 6.30 24.63
N PRO A 72 -61.57 5.09 24.18
CA PRO A 72 -60.47 4.30 24.75
C PRO A 72 -59.68 3.56 23.64
N THR A 73 -58.51 2.98 23.84
CA THR A 73 -58.31 1.79 24.67
C THR A 73 -56.80 1.51 24.63
N VAL A 74 -56.10 1.87 25.70
CA VAL A 74 -54.94 1.09 26.12
C VAL A 74 -55.52 -0.27 26.49
N VAL A 75 -55.20 -1.30 25.70
CA VAL A 75 -55.49 -2.68 26.09
C VAL A 75 -54.50 -3.01 27.20
N GLY A 76 -54.93 -2.76 28.43
CA GLY A 76 -54.25 -3.22 29.62
C GLY A 76 -54.62 -4.65 29.96
N PHE A 77 -53.72 -5.31 30.68
CA PHE A 77 -54.00 -6.23 31.78
C PHE A 77 -52.73 -6.17 32.65
N GLY A 78 -52.71 -5.88 33.95
CA GLY A 78 -53.73 -5.55 34.94
C GLY A 78 -52.99 -5.53 36.28
N TYR A 79 -53.12 -4.46 37.06
CA TYR A 79 -52.61 -4.43 38.43
C TYR A 79 -53.65 -5.11 39.32
N GLY A 80 -53.33 -6.32 39.78
CA GLY A 80 -54.10 -7.03 40.79
C GLY A 80 -53.24 -7.23 42.03
N GLY A 81 -53.44 -6.35 43.02
CA GLY A 81 -53.24 -6.64 44.44
C GLY A 81 -51.83 -6.98 44.91
N VAL A 82 -51.22 -6.07 45.65
CA VAL A 82 -50.34 -6.45 46.75
C VAL A 82 -51.21 -6.96 47.91
N PRO A 83 -51.16 -8.24 48.30
CA PRO A 83 -51.38 -8.60 49.68
C PRO A 83 -50.03 -8.54 50.39
N LEU A 84 -49.96 -7.72 51.44
CA LEU A 84 -48.93 -7.87 52.46
C LEU A 84 -49.15 -9.24 53.11
N THR A 85 -48.26 -10.19 52.85
CA THR A 85 -48.09 -11.37 53.68
C THR A 85 -46.71 -11.30 54.30
N ASP A 86 -46.69 -10.97 55.59
CA ASP A 86 -45.59 -11.28 56.49
C ASP A 86 -45.26 -12.78 56.40
N GLY A 87 -43.97 -13.13 56.36
CA GLY A 87 -43.53 -14.47 56.70
C GLY A 87 -42.53 -15.11 55.72
N ASP A 88 -41.26 -14.92 56.04
CA ASP A 88 -40.31 -16.01 56.30
C ASP A 88 -39.79 -16.88 55.13
N ALA A 89 -38.47 -17.10 55.23
CA ALA A 89 -37.62 -18.08 54.57
C ALA A 89 -37.37 -17.92 53.06
N GLY A 90 -36.11 -17.59 52.75
CA GLY A 90 -35.60 -17.55 51.39
C GLY A 90 -35.55 -18.91 50.74
N GLU A 91 -35.44 -18.92 49.41
CA GLU A 91 -34.47 -19.70 48.66
C GLU A 91 -34.24 -19.01 47.31
N GLU A 92 -33.04 -19.24 46.81
CA GLU A 92 -32.32 -18.53 45.77
C GLU A 92 -33.04 -18.62 44.41
N ARG A 93 -33.19 -17.48 43.74
CA ARG A 93 -33.44 -17.47 42.29
C ARG A 93 -32.37 -16.60 41.67
N GLU A 94 -31.33 -17.26 41.21
CA GLU A 94 -30.35 -16.70 40.29
C GLU A 94 -31.13 -16.15 39.09
N PHE A 95 -31.28 -14.83 39.06
CA PHE A 95 -31.51 -14.13 37.81
C PHE A 95 -30.16 -14.16 37.10
N ASP A 96 -29.97 -15.19 36.30
CA ASP A 96 -28.98 -15.20 35.23
C ASP A 96 -29.34 -14.03 34.32
N SER A 97 -28.76 -12.87 34.65
CA SER A 97 -28.62 -11.79 33.70
C SER A 97 -27.72 -12.36 32.60
N ALA A 98 -28.36 -12.94 31.59
CA ALA A 98 -27.80 -13.08 30.27
C ALA A 98 -27.40 -11.66 29.85
N ALA A 99 -26.16 -11.29 30.23
CA ALA A 99 -25.40 -10.31 29.52
C ALA A 99 -25.51 -10.77 28.06
N ALA A 100 -26.20 -9.98 27.26
CA ALA A 100 -26.02 -10.11 25.84
C ALA A 100 -24.52 -9.87 25.64
N ASP A 101 -23.78 -10.97 25.48
CA ASP A 101 -22.48 -10.97 24.84
C ASP A 101 -22.75 -10.42 23.43
N ALA A 102 -22.80 -9.10 23.34
CA ALA A 102 -22.40 -8.41 22.15
C ALA A 102 -20.93 -8.83 22.00
N ASP A 103 -20.74 -9.89 21.22
CA ASP A 103 -19.50 -10.29 20.60
C ASP A 103 -19.08 -9.12 19.70
N GLY A 104 -18.64 -8.04 20.36
CA GLY A 104 -17.98 -6.92 19.75
C GLY A 104 -16.66 -7.48 19.24
N ALA A 105 -16.46 -7.41 17.94
CA ALA A 105 -15.21 -7.71 17.27
C ALA A 105 -14.07 -7.10 18.09
N GLY A 106 -13.42 -7.92 18.92
CA GLY A 106 -12.32 -7.50 19.79
C GLY A 106 -11.04 -7.37 18.99
N GLY A 107 -11.07 -6.55 17.93
CA GLY A 107 -9.86 -6.04 17.32
C GLY A 107 -9.20 -5.09 18.30
N GLU A 108 -7.88 -5.16 18.37
CA GLU A 108 -7.09 -4.07 18.94
C GLU A 108 -7.36 -2.79 18.12
N THR A 109 -7.82 -1.74 18.80
CA THR A 109 -8.01 -0.42 18.17
C THR A 109 -6.69 0.34 18.21
N HIS A 110 -6.23 0.76 17.05
CA HIS A 110 -5.02 1.54 16.84
C HIS A 110 -5.34 3.03 16.65
N SER A 111 -4.35 3.89 16.84
CA SER A 111 -4.43 5.33 16.61
C SER A 111 -3.46 5.77 15.51
N LEU A 112 -3.94 6.56 14.54
CA LEU A 112 -3.10 7.23 13.56
C LEU A 112 -3.26 8.75 13.72
N VAL A 113 -2.14 9.45 13.84
CA VAL A 113 -2.08 10.90 13.94
C VAL A 113 -1.26 11.46 12.79
N VAL A 114 -1.86 12.39 12.03
CA VAL A 114 -1.15 13.18 11.01
C VAL A 114 -0.92 14.58 11.57
N SER A 115 0.34 14.94 11.82
CA SER A 115 0.73 16.23 12.37
C SER A 115 1.29 17.14 11.29
N GLY A 116 0.63 18.27 11.06
CA GLY A 116 1.09 19.30 10.15
C GLY A 116 2.22 20.14 10.75
N THR A 117 3.22 20.47 9.92
CA THR A 117 4.44 21.20 10.31
C THR A 117 4.40 22.69 9.92
N GLY A 118 3.28 23.17 9.38
CA GLY A 118 3.04 24.55 8.98
C GLY A 118 2.83 24.74 7.48
N GLU A 119 3.40 23.85 6.66
CA GLU A 119 3.15 23.83 5.21
C GLU A 119 1.95 22.93 4.87
N ARG A 120 1.27 23.26 3.77
CA ARG A 120 0.09 22.49 3.32
C ARG A 120 0.55 21.09 2.93
N SER A 121 0.05 20.08 3.61
CA SER A 121 0.29 18.68 3.29
C SER A 121 -1.03 17.97 3.06
N THR A 122 -1.10 17.09 2.08
CA THR A 122 -2.26 16.21 1.86
C THR A 122 -1.88 14.78 2.20
N TYR A 123 -2.82 14.01 2.74
CA TYR A 123 -2.59 12.62 3.06
C TYR A 123 -3.76 11.74 2.65
N GLU A 124 -3.47 10.47 2.43
CA GLU A 124 -4.43 9.40 2.20
C GLU A 124 -3.90 8.13 2.88
N PHE A 125 -4.78 7.35 3.50
CA PHE A 125 -4.42 6.04 4.04
C PHE A 125 -5.57 5.04 3.94
N SER A 126 -5.20 3.75 3.94
CA SER A 126 -6.13 2.62 4.02
C SER A 126 -5.70 1.63 5.10
N VAL A 127 -6.67 0.96 5.71
CA VAL A 127 -6.49 -0.06 6.75
C VAL A 127 -7.15 -1.37 6.32
N SER A 128 -6.69 -2.49 6.89
CA SER A 128 -7.30 -3.81 6.65
C SER A 128 -8.67 -3.97 7.34
N GLY A 129 -8.93 -3.19 8.39
CA GLY A 129 -10.20 -3.14 9.09
C GLY A 129 -11.06 -1.92 8.75
N GLU A 130 -11.56 -1.22 9.76
CA GLU A 130 -12.44 -0.05 9.63
C GLU A 130 -11.92 1.13 10.45
N VAL A 131 -12.06 2.35 9.93
CA VAL A 131 -11.84 3.58 10.69
C VAL A 131 -13.08 3.84 11.56
N VAL A 132 -12.94 3.62 12.87
CA VAL A 132 -14.05 3.66 13.83
C VAL A 132 -14.39 5.07 14.30
N SER A 133 -13.39 5.95 14.38
CA SER A 133 -13.62 7.35 14.79
C SER A 133 -12.51 8.27 14.31
N ALA A 134 -12.79 9.58 14.31
CA ALA A 134 -11.80 10.58 13.99
C ALA A 134 -12.03 11.86 14.81
N ALA A 135 -10.96 12.61 15.05
CA ALA A 135 -10.96 13.86 15.80
C ALA A 135 -10.06 14.90 15.11
N ARG A 136 -10.31 16.18 15.43
CA ARG A 136 -9.57 17.35 14.93
C ARG A 136 -9.64 17.62 13.41
N LEU A 137 -10.45 16.85 12.70
CA LEU A 137 -10.72 17.02 11.29
C LEU A 137 -11.23 18.43 10.93
N SER A 138 -10.74 18.93 9.80
CA SER A 138 -11.21 20.08 9.06
C SER A 138 -12.29 19.70 8.03
N GLY A 139 -12.83 20.70 7.33
CA GLY A 139 -13.81 20.47 6.26
C GLY A 139 -13.25 19.84 4.98
N TRP A 140 -11.94 19.61 4.91
CA TRP A 140 -11.26 18.97 3.78
C TRP A 140 -10.99 17.49 4.03
N ASP A 141 -11.31 17.00 5.22
CA ASP A 141 -10.96 15.65 5.65
C ASP A 141 -12.21 14.77 5.66
N GLY A 142 -11.99 13.49 5.40
CA GLY A 142 -13.06 12.52 5.37
C GLY A 142 -12.55 11.10 5.39
N PHE A 143 -13.37 10.21 5.92
CA PHE A 143 -13.12 8.78 5.95
C PHE A 143 -14.40 8.01 5.66
N SER A 144 -14.25 6.80 5.15
CA SER A 144 -15.37 5.87 4.90
C SER A 144 -14.85 4.44 4.89
N GLY A 145 -15.43 3.58 5.73
CA GLY A 145 -14.95 2.22 5.90
C GLY A 145 -13.49 2.21 6.36
N GLY A 146 -12.65 1.45 5.66
CA GLY A 146 -11.22 1.35 5.94
C GLY A 146 -10.32 2.40 5.27
N SER A 147 -10.86 3.51 4.74
CA SER A 147 -10.03 4.52 4.04
C SER A 147 -10.30 5.93 4.54
N ALA A 148 -9.27 6.76 4.58
CA ALA A 148 -9.34 8.17 4.96
C ALA A 148 -8.40 9.04 4.14
N ARG A 149 -8.75 10.32 4.00
CA ARG A 149 -7.98 11.33 3.30
C ARG A 149 -8.20 12.70 3.92
N GLY A 150 -7.21 13.57 3.81
CA GLY A 150 -7.31 14.91 4.34
C GLY A 150 -6.17 15.85 3.97
N VAL A 151 -6.22 17.03 4.58
CA VAL A 151 -5.28 18.13 4.38
C VAL A 151 -4.95 18.77 5.73
N VAL A 152 -3.67 18.80 6.08
CA VAL A 152 -3.15 19.48 7.27
C VAL A 152 -2.26 20.68 6.89
N TRP A 153 -2.24 21.69 7.75
CA TRP A 153 -1.28 22.82 7.70
C TRP A 153 -0.55 22.90 9.03
N GLU A 154 -1.07 23.68 9.98
CA GLU A 154 -0.70 23.65 11.39
C GLU A 154 -1.77 22.86 12.17
N GLY A 155 -1.34 22.06 13.15
CA GLY A 155 -2.23 21.19 13.93
C GLY A 155 -2.11 19.73 13.49
N GLY A 156 -3.17 18.95 13.65
CA GLY A 156 -3.14 17.56 13.21
C GLY A 156 -4.49 16.87 13.31
N ASP A 157 -4.62 15.82 12.52
CA ASP A 157 -5.80 14.97 12.42
C ASP A 157 -5.53 13.65 13.14
N GLU A 158 -6.55 13.14 13.84
CA GLU A 158 -6.44 11.89 14.59
C GLU A 158 -7.54 10.92 14.14
N TYR A 159 -7.15 9.67 13.91
CA TYR A 159 -8.02 8.58 13.50
C TYR A 159 -7.84 7.40 14.46
N SER A 160 -8.94 6.74 14.79
CA SER A 160 -8.93 5.42 15.45
C SER A 160 -9.47 4.38 14.48
N PHE A 161 -8.82 3.24 14.40
CA PHE A 161 -9.16 2.19 13.43
C PHE A 161 -8.83 0.81 14.01
N ASP A 162 -9.44 -0.23 13.43
CA ASP A 162 -9.09 -1.62 13.70
C ASP A 162 -8.25 -2.19 12.53
N GLY A 163 -7.43 -3.21 12.82
CA GLY A 163 -6.54 -3.82 11.84
C GLY A 163 -5.26 -3.01 11.59
N ASP A 164 -4.58 -3.27 10.48
CA ASP A 164 -3.28 -2.69 10.14
C ASP A 164 -3.40 -1.63 9.05
N VAL A 165 -2.53 -0.62 9.05
CA VAL A 165 -2.38 0.32 7.93
C VAL A 165 -1.76 -0.42 6.73
N THR A 166 -2.46 -0.44 5.61
CA THR A 166 -2.06 -1.13 4.37
C THR A 166 -1.56 -0.17 3.30
N ASP A 167 -1.98 1.08 3.36
CA ASP A 167 -1.57 2.14 2.44
C ASP A 167 -1.51 3.45 3.21
N LEU A 168 -0.45 4.23 3.02
CA LEU A 168 -0.32 5.56 3.60
C LEU A 168 0.55 6.41 2.66
N SER A 169 0.02 7.55 2.27
CA SER A 169 0.71 8.52 1.42
C SER A 169 0.57 9.91 2.01
N VAL A 170 1.66 10.66 2.00
CA VAL A 170 1.70 12.06 2.39
C VAL A 170 2.42 12.85 1.31
N ASP A 171 1.76 13.86 0.77
CA ASP A 171 2.35 14.87 -0.13
C ASP A 171 2.52 16.17 0.66
N GLY A 172 3.76 16.45 1.06
CA GLY A 172 4.15 17.58 1.92
C GLY A 172 5.03 17.13 3.10
N ASP A 173 5.19 18.01 4.07
CA ASP A 173 6.11 17.83 5.20
C ASP A 173 5.39 17.40 6.50
N ALA A 174 4.18 16.86 6.40
CA ALA A 174 3.45 16.34 7.55
C ALA A 174 4.09 15.05 8.10
N GLU A 175 3.99 14.88 9.42
CA GLU A 175 4.54 13.74 10.13
C GLU A 175 3.42 12.78 10.52
N VAL A 176 3.63 11.47 10.35
CA VAL A 176 2.62 10.45 10.70
C VAL A 176 3.08 9.62 11.88
N PHE A 177 2.15 9.35 12.79
CA PHE A 177 2.37 8.52 13.96
C PHE A 177 1.31 7.43 14.03
N ILE A 178 1.73 6.18 14.24
CA ILE A 178 0.86 5.04 14.53
C ILE A 178 1.14 4.59 15.95
N ASP A 179 0.10 4.56 16.79
CA ASP A 179 0.18 4.26 18.23
C ASP A 179 1.27 5.08 18.96
N GLY A 180 1.42 6.34 18.54
CA GLY A 180 2.41 7.28 19.08
C GLY A 180 3.85 7.07 18.56
N THR A 181 4.10 6.07 17.72
CA THR A 181 5.40 5.85 17.07
C THR A 181 5.40 6.56 15.72
N ARG A 182 6.42 7.38 15.45
CA ARG A 182 6.58 8.00 14.13
C ARG A 182 6.88 6.93 13.09
N VAL A 183 6.19 6.98 11.97
CA VAL A 183 6.42 6.08 10.82
C VAL A 183 6.80 6.89 9.58
N ASP A 184 7.44 6.24 8.61
CA ASP A 184 7.66 6.82 7.29
C ASP A 184 6.49 6.40 6.36
N PRO A 185 5.73 7.34 5.78
CA PRO A 185 4.71 7.01 4.79
C PRO A 185 5.24 6.15 3.63
N GLY A 186 6.51 6.26 3.26
CA GLY A 186 7.12 5.44 2.21
C GLY A 186 7.20 3.95 2.53
N ASP A 187 7.05 3.56 3.80
CA ASP A 187 6.98 2.16 4.24
C ASP A 187 5.61 1.52 3.94
N TYR A 188 4.64 2.34 3.52
CA TYR A 188 3.25 1.95 3.33
C TYR A 188 2.79 2.26 1.91
N GLY A 189 1.79 1.49 1.51
CA GLY A 189 1.20 1.60 0.18
C GLY A 189 1.92 0.68 -0.77
N GLY A 190 1.23 -0.41 -1.09
CA GLY A 190 1.68 -1.44 -2.02
C GLY A 190 1.76 -0.94 -3.46
N GLY A 191 2.57 0.07 -3.72
CA GLY A 191 3.20 0.25 -5.00
C GLY A 191 4.00 -1.00 -5.33
N LEU A 192 4.14 -1.29 -6.62
CA LEU A 192 5.09 -2.30 -7.04
C LEU A 192 6.50 -1.72 -6.91
N HIS A 193 7.25 -2.20 -5.92
CA HIS A 193 8.70 -2.05 -5.86
C HIS A 193 9.35 -2.83 -7.00
N THR A 194 10.55 -2.43 -7.39
CA THR A 194 11.30 -3.08 -8.47
C THR A 194 12.59 -3.66 -7.94
N LEU A 195 12.79 -4.96 -8.12
CA LEU A 195 14.06 -5.64 -7.87
C LEU A 195 14.74 -5.94 -9.21
N VAL A 196 15.95 -5.43 -9.40
CA VAL A 196 16.77 -5.68 -10.60
C VAL A 196 18.03 -6.45 -10.21
N VAL A 197 18.25 -7.59 -10.86
CA VAL A 197 19.52 -8.34 -10.78
C VAL A 197 20.29 -8.14 -12.07
N ALA A 198 21.45 -7.49 -11.98
CA ALA A 198 22.29 -7.14 -13.13
C ALA A 198 23.58 -7.97 -13.13
N GLY A 199 23.70 -8.86 -14.10
CA GLY A 199 24.89 -9.71 -14.19
C GLY A 199 26.11 -9.01 -14.79
N THR A 200 27.31 -9.42 -14.38
CA THR A 200 28.59 -8.82 -14.79
C THR A 200 29.29 -9.55 -15.95
N GLY A 201 28.71 -10.66 -16.43
CA GLY A 201 29.21 -11.48 -17.53
C GLY A 201 29.50 -12.93 -17.16
N THR A 202 29.68 -13.24 -15.88
CA THR A 202 29.69 -14.61 -15.36
C THR A 202 28.31 -15.03 -14.87
N LYS A 203 28.03 -16.34 -14.84
CA LYS A 203 26.75 -16.82 -14.32
C LYS A 203 26.61 -16.44 -12.85
N ALA A 204 25.50 -15.80 -12.51
CA ALA A 204 25.03 -15.65 -11.14
C ALA A 204 23.62 -16.23 -11.04
N THR A 205 23.29 -16.84 -9.90
CA THR A 205 21.94 -17.32 -9.58
C THR A 205 21.44 -16.59 -8.35
N TYR A 206 20.14 -16.30 -8.32
CA TYR A 206 19.52 -15.59 -7.22
C TYR A 206 18.20 -16.25 -6.81
N GLU A 207 17.83 -15.99 -5.57
CA GLU A 207 16.52 -16.29 -5.00
C GLU A 207 16.12 -15.15 -4.06
N PHE A 208 14.87 -14.72 -4.11
CA PHE A 208 14.36 -13.70 -3.20
C PHE A 208 12.92 -13.98 -2.77
N THR A 209 12.54 -13.50 -1.59
CA THR A 209 11.18 -13.54 -1.05
C THR A 209 10.73 -12.14 -0.66
N ALA A 210 9.57 -11.71 -1.15
CA ALA A 210 8.89 -10.50 -0.66
C ALA A 210 7.99 -10.83 0.54
N SER A 211 7.74 -9.86 1.42
CA SER A 211 6.76 -10.01 2.51
C SER A 211 5.35 -10.28 1.96
N GLU A 212 5.04 -9.66 0.82
CA GLU A 212 3.78 -9.79 0.09
C GLU A 212 4.00 -10.39 -1.30
N GLU A 213 3.46 -9.78 -2.35
CA GLU A 213 3.35 -10.34 -3.69
C GLU A 213 4.61 -10.14 -4.54
N VAL A 214 4.96 -11.13 -5.37
CA VAL A 214 5.92 -11.00 -6.47
C VAL A 214 5.19 -11.21 -7.80
N VAL A 215 5.43 -10.31 -8.75
CA VAL A 215 4.95 -10.39 -10.13
C VAL A 215 6.09 -10.24 -11.13
N SER A 216 5.86 -10.64 -12.37
CA SER A 216 6.87 -10.53 -13.44
C SER A 216 7.22 -9.08 -13.75
N GLY A 217 8.51 -8.78 -13.91
CA GLY A 217 8.99 -7.56 -14.55
C GLY A 217 9.56 -7.83 -15.95
N ALA A 218 10.57 -7.07 -16.32
CA ALA A 218 11.26 -7.16 -17.61
C ALA A 218 12.48 -8.10 -17.59
N GLY A 219 13.00 -8.45 -18.77
CA GLY A 219 14.30 -9.13 -18.90
C GLY A 219 14.32 -10.63 -18.58
N LEU A 220 13.25 -11.17 -17.99
CA LEU A 220 13.16 -12.58 -17.59
C LEU A 220 13.30 -13.55 -18.77
N SER A 221 14.10 -14.59 -18.55
CA SER A 221 14.39 -15.69 -19.45
C SER A 221 13.66 -16.98 -19.02
N HIS A 222 13.89 -18.09 -19.74
CA HIS A 222 13.30 -19.38 -19.39
C HIS A 222 13.92 -20.05 -18.15
N TRP A 223 15.00 -19.47 -17.60
CA TRP A 223 15.62 -19.90 -16.34
C TRP A 223 15.00 -19.22 -15.12
N ASP A 224 14.16 -18.21 -15.36
CA ASP A 224 13.62 -17.34 -14.34
C ASP A 224 12.17 -17.72 -14.05
N GLY A 225 11.81 -17.66 -12.79
CA GLY A 225 10.48 -18.02 -12.34
C GLY A 225 10.12 -17.34 -11.04
N PHE A 226 8.84 -17.13 -10.85
CA PHE A 226 8.30 -16.58 -9.62
C PHE A 226 7.00 -17.31 -9.25
N SER A 227 6.65 -17.21 -7.98
CA SER A 227 5.38 -17.61 -7.38
C SER A 227 4.85 -16.42 -6.57
N GLU A 228 3.72 -16.60 -5.87
CA GLU A 228 3.04 -15.54 -5.12
C GLU A 228 3.97 -14.60 -4.36
N ARG A 229 5.03 -15.11 -3.72
CA ARG A 229 5.95 -14.28 -2.91
C ARG A 229 7.44 -14.50 -3.18
N ASN A 230 7.78 -15.39 -4.10
CA ASN A 230 9.16 -15.84 -4.29
C ASN A 230 9.57 -15.70 -5.74
N ALA A 231 10.82 -15.35 -5.99
CA ALA A 231 11.42 -15.44 -7.30
C ALA A 231 12.79 -16.12 -7.26
N ARG A 232 13.15 -16.78 -8.34
CA ARG A 232 14.46 -17.37 -8.55
C ARG A 232 14.84 -17.27 -10.02
N GLY A 233 16.13 -17.16 -10.29
CA GLY A 233 16.60 -17.03 -11.65
C GLY A 233 18.11 -17.08 -11.80
N ALA A 234 18.56 -16.80 -13.02
CA ALA A 234 19.97 -16.82 -13.38
C ALA A 234 20.31 -15.77 -14.44
N VAL A 235 21.33 -14.95 -14.15
CA VAL A 235 21.80 -13.89 -15.04
C VAL A 235 23.27 -14.10 -15.45
N TRP A 236 23.64 -13.59 -16.62
CA TRP A 236 25.04 -13.52 -17.08
C TRP A 236 25.49 -12.07 -17.28
N ALA A 237 25.29 -11.49 -18.47
CA ALA A 237 25.55 -10.06 -18.74
C ALA A 237 24.26 -9.23 -18.86
N GLY A 238 23.11 -9.89 -18.65
CA GLY A 238 21.78 -9.30 -18.78
C GLY A 238 21.28 -8.66 -17.49
N ARG A 239 19.99 -8.33 -17.49
CA ARG A 239 19.26 -7.87 -16.31
C ARG A 239 17.95 -8.62 -16.23
N ASP A 240 17.64 -9.08 -15.03
CA ASP A 240 16.33 -9.64 -14.69
C ASP A 240 15.64 -8.66 -13.75
N GLU A 241 14.36 -8.41 -13.98
CA GLU A 241 13.56 -7.47 -13.20
C GLU A 241 12.29 -8.14 -12.70
N TYR A 242 12.00 -7.94 -11.43
CA TYR A 242 10.76 -8.34 -10.78
C TYR A 242 10.10 -7.14 -10.16
N SER A 243 8.78 -7.11 -10.23
CA SER A 243 7.97 -6.17 -9.48
C SER A 243 7.41 -6.89 -8.24
N PHE A 244 7.38 -6.25 -7.08
CA PHE A 244 6.91 -6.88 -5.86
C PHE A 244 6.22 -5.87 -4.93
N ARG A 245 5.39 -6.34 -4.01
CA ARG A 245 4.76 -5.54 -2.95
C ARG A 245 5.44 -5.83 -1.61
N GLY A 246 5.40 -4.86 -0.70
CA GLY A 246 6.06 -4.93 0.59
C GLY A 246 7.59 -4.89 0.44
N GLU A 247 8.31 -5.59 1.32
CA GLU A 247 9.77 -5.51 1.42
C GLU A 247 10.44 -6.85 1.07
N PRO A 248 11.70 -6.86 0.57
CA PRO A 248 12.48 -8.09 0.48
C PRO A 248 12.77 -8.62 1.89
N THR A 249 12.33 -9.85 2.17
CA THR A 249 12.57 -10.53 3.46
C THR A 249 13.71 -11.53 3.37
N THR A 250 13.93 -12.08 2.17
CA THR A 250 15.11 -12.86 1.86
C THR A 250 15.69 -12.46 0.51
N LEU A 251 17.02 -12.38 0.42
CA LEU A 251 17.74 -12.24 -0.84
C LEU A 251 19.03 -13.05 -0.77
N SER A 252 19.19 -13.97 -1.73
CA SER A 252 20.40 -14.78 -1.87
C SER A 252 20.94 -14.59 -3.28
N LEU A 253 22.25 -14.40 -3.37
CA LEU A 253 22.97 -14.28 -4.63
C LEU A 253 24.22 -15.17 -4.58
N ASP A 254 24.32 -16.11 -5.52
CA ASP A 254 25.50 -16.93 -5.73
C ASP A 254 26.13 -16.56 -7.09
N GLY A 255 27.32 -15.98 -7.05
CA GLY A 255 28.05 -15.49 -8.23
C GLY A 255 28.26 -13.97 -8.22
N ASP A 256 28.65 -13.44 -9.37
CA ASP A 256 28.97 -12.01 -9.54
C ASP A 256 27.85 -11.29 -10.30
N ALA A 257 27.03 -10.55 -9.55
CA ALA A 257 25.97 -9.68 -10.05
C ALA A 257 25.72 -8.54 -9.06
N GLU A 258 25.05 -7.49 -9.52
CA GLU A 258 24.62 -6.36 -8.71
C GLU A 258 23.11 -6.41 -8.52
N VAL A 259 22.62 -6.19 -7.30
CA VAL A 259 21.18 -6.14 -7.01
C VAL A 259 20.77 -4.71 -6.69
N PHE A 260 19.62 -4.30 -7.24
CA PHE A 260 19.03 -3.00 -6.98
C PHE A 260 17.58 -3.18 -6.53
N VAL A 261 17.17 -2.40 -5.53
CA VAL A 261 15.77 -2.24 -5.11
C VAL A 261 15.40 -0.79 -5.35
N ASP A 262 14.36 -0.56 -6.16
CA ASP A 262 13.89 0.77 -6.58
C ASP A 262 14.99 1.67 -7.17
N GLY A 263 15.97 1.03 -7.84
CA GLY A 263 17.11 1.69 -8.46
C GLY A 263 18.28 1.98 -7.51
N GLU A 264 18.14 1.73 -6.21
CA GLU A 264 19.22 1.80 -5.23
C GLU A 264 19.96 0.45 -5.14
N ARG A 265 21.29 0.48 -5.13
CA ARG A 265 22.10 -0.74 -5.02
C ARG A 265 22.07 -1.24 -3.58
N VAL A 266 21.73 -2.51 -3.40
CA VAL A 266 21.67 -3.17 -2.09
C VAL A 266 22.70 -4.31 -1.98
N ASP A 267 23.06 -4.69 -0.76
CA ASP A 267 23.81 -5.93 -0.49
C ASP A 267 22.83 -7.07 -0.18
N PRO A 268 22.80 -8.16 -0.98
CA PRO A 268 21.99 -9.34 -0.67
C PRO A 268 22.17 -9.89 0.75
N ALA A 269 23.36 -9.74 1.33
CA ALA A 269 23.65 -10.21 2.68
C ALA A 269 22.84 -9.48 3.77
N ASP A 270 22.30 -8.29 3.48
CA ASP A 270 21.44 -7.54 4.41
C ASP A 270 20.06 -8.21 4.59
N TYR A 271 19.69 -9.11 3.68
CA TYR A 271 18.40 -9.79 3.66
C TYR A 271 18.55 -11.29 3.92
N THR A 272 19.51 -11.72 4.74
CA THR A 272 19.51 -13.13 5.18
C THR A 272 18.43 -13.31 6.23
N GLY A 273 17.23 -13.71 5.79
CA GLY A 273 16.11 -14.00 6.69
C GLY A 273 16.59 -14.89 7.84
N THR A 274 16.44 -14.40 9.07
CA THR A 274 16.64 -15.22 10.26
C THR A 274 15.52 -16.26 10.29
N SER A 275 15.70 -17.35 9.56
CA SER A 275 15.10 -18.61 9.95
C SER A 275 15.60 -18.88 11.35
N GLY A 276 14.69 -18.86 12.33
CA GLY A 276 15.02 -19.01 13.75
C GLY A 276 16.14 -20.00 13.99
N SER A 277 17.28 -19.50 14.45
CA SER A 277 18.32 -20.31 15.06
C SER A 277 17.79 -20.86 16.38
N SER A 278 17.03 -21.95 16.32
CA SER A 278 16.66 -22.73 17.50
C SER A 278 17.71 -23.82 17.74
N THR A 279 18.63 -23.47 18.63
CA THR A 279 19.45 -24.34 19.46
C THR A 279 20.34 -25.36 18.75
N THR A 280 21.64 -25.03 18.77
CA THR A 280 22.71 -25.93 19.19
C THR A 280 22.20 -27.06 20.09
N ASP A 281 21.92 -28.23 19.53
CA ASP A 281 22.02 -29.48 20.29
C ASP A 281 23.36 -30.10 19.93
N GLY A 282 24.34 -29.81 20.78
CA GLY A 282 25.67 -30.36 20.71
C GLY A 282 25.62 -31.87 20.87
N ARG A 283 25.50 -32.60 19.75
CA ARG A 283 25.99 -33.97 19.71
C ARG A 283 27.50 -33.92 19.61
N THR A 284 28.11 -33.85 20.79
CA THR A 284 29.46 -34.32 21.06
C THR A 284 29.79 -35.51 20.18
N ALA A 285 30.84 -35.37 19.39
CA ALA A 285 31.53 -36.46 18.74
C ALA A 285 31.89 -37.52 19.80
N SER A 286 31.33 -38.71 19.66
CA SER A 286 31.82 -39.91 20.35
C SER A 286 32.86 -40.60 19.46
N PRO A 287 33.96 -41.10 20.05
CA PRO A 287 35.18 -41.43 19.34
C PRO A 287 35.14 -42.81 18.64
N GLU A 288 35.73 -42.86 17.46
CA GLU A 288 36.61 -43.93 16.95
C GLU A 288 36.27 -45.39 17.33
N GLU A 289 35.35 -46.02 16.60
CA GLU A 289 35.31 -47.50 16.54
C GLU A 289 36.21 -47.99 15.39
N SER A 290 37.50 -48.10 15.70
CA SER A 290 38.48 -48.87 14.93
C SER A 290 38.30 -50.36 15.23
N PHE A 291 37.83 -51.13 14.25
CA PHE A 291 37.72 -52.58 14.30
C PHE A 291 39.09 -53.25 14.53
N GLY A 292 39.31 -53.75 15.75
CA GLY A 292 40.48 -54.54 16.12
C GLY A 292 40.37 -55.99 15.65
N TYR A 293 41.44 -56.47 15.01
CA TYR A 293 41.65 -57.87 14.67
C TYR A 293 41.81 -58.71 15.94
N GLY A 294 40.94 -59.71 16.13
CA GLY A 294 41.10 -60.72 17.16
C GLY A 294 42.04 -61.83 16.69
N GLU A 295 43.29 -61.82 17.15
CA GLU A 295 44.13 -63.02 17.16
C GLU A 295 43.94 -63.78 18.49
N GLY A 296 43.53 -65.03 18.35
CA GLY A 296 43.23 -65.93 19.46
C GLY A 296 44.46 -66.27 20.30
N GLY A 297 44.25 -66.28 21.62
CA GLY A 297 45.26 -66.71 22.56
C GLY A 297 45.49 -68.23 22.56
N TYR A 298 46.72 -68.61 22.86
CA TYR A 298 47.00 -69.75 23.73
C TYR A 298 48.33 -69.48 24.46
N GLY A 299 48.25 -69.39 25.80
CA GLY A 299 49.39 -69.74 26.65
C GLY A 299 49.75 -71.21 26.42
N GLY A 300 50.93 -71.72 26.73
CA GLY A 300 51.97 -71.28 27.64
C GLY A 300 52.65 -72.56 28.12
N THR A 301 53.99 -72.57 28.12
CA THR A 301 54.91 -73.48 28.84
C THR A 301 54.78 -74.99 28.55
N LEU A 302 55.82 -75.73 28.20
CA LEU A 302 57.21 -75.77 28.69
C LEU A 302 58.18 -76.17 27.57
#